data_AF-A0A847GI17-F1
#
_entry.id   AF-A0A847GI17-F1
#
_cell.length_a   1.000
_cell.length_b   1.000
_cell.length_c   1.000
_cell.angle_alpha   90.00
_cell.angle_beta   90.00
_cell.angle_gamma   90.00
#
_symmetry.space_group_name_H-M   'P 1'
#
loop_
_entity.id
_entity.type
_entity.pdbx_description
1 polymer ?
#
loop_
_entity_poly.entity_id
_entity_poly.type
_entity_poly.pdbx_seq_one_letter_code
_entity_poly.pdbx_strand_id
1 'polypeptide(L)'
;MADANDRIGEAERRLSEIRNALVGLQREVVSDDEVAAALAAFDGVWDALKPREQERVLNLLIESVGFDGAAGDQAIKFPPAGIKTLAEEAAR
;
A
#
# COMPACT_ATOMS: atom_id res chain seq x y z
N MET A 1 24.82 5.50 -45.98
CA MET A 1 25.41 4.75 -44.85
C MET A 1 25.39 5.56 -43.55
N ALA A 2 25.67 6.88 -43.57
CA ALA A 2 25.55 7.74 -42.38
C ALA A 2 24.12 7.80 -41.78
N ASP A 3 23.10 8.08 -42.61
CA ASP A 3 21.70 8.19 -42.18
C ASP A 3 21.14 6.93 -41.48
N ALA A 4 21.57 5.74 -41.92
CA ALA A 4 21.17 4.48 -41.29
C ALA A 4 21.81 4.31 -39.90
N ASN A 5 23.09 4.68 -39.76
CA ASN A 5 23.79 4.63 -38.47
C ASN A 5 23.26 5.68 -37.48
N ASP A 6 22.93 6.87 -37.97
CA ASP A 6 22.36 7.94 -37.13
C ASP A 6 20.99 7.53 -36.58
N ARG A 7 20.15 6.91 -37.41
CA ARG A 7 18.85 6.37 -36.99
C ARG A 7 18.96 5.21 -36.01
N ILE A 8 19.97 4.36 -36.16
CA ILE A 8 20.26 3.28 -35.19
C ILE A 8 20.67 3.91 -33.85
N GLY A 9 21.58 4.89 -33.86
CA GLY A 9 22.02 5.55 -32.63
C GLY A 9 20.90 6.31 -31.90
N GLU A 10 19.99 6.92 -32.65
CA GLU A 10 18.80 7.58 -32.07
C GLU A 10 17.84 6.55 -31.45
N ALA A 11 17.59 5.44 -32.13
CA ALA A 11 16.75 4.35 -31.63
C ALA A 11 17.33 3.71 -30.35
N GLU A 12 18.65 3.49 -30.30
CA GLU A 12 19.33 2.95 -29.13
C GLU A 12 19.24 3.89 -27.92
N ARG A 13 19.42 5.20 -28.16
CA ARG A 13 19.29 6.21 -27.10
C ARG A 13 17.88 6.23 -26.51
N ARG A 14 16.87 6.24 -27.38
CA ARG A 14 15.46 6.25 -26.97
C ARG A 14 15.07 4.97 -26.22
N LEU A 15 15.61 3.82 -26.64
CA LEU A 15 15.40 2.55 -25.94
C LEU A 15 16.02 2.58 -24.52
N SER A 16 17.20 3.19 -24.37
CA SER A 16 17.84 3.37 -23.06
C SER A 16 17.03 4.28 -22.15
N GLU A 17 16.53 5.40 -22.67
CA GLU A 17 15.66 6.34 -21.94
C GLU A 17 14.37 5.66 -21.45
N ILE A 18 13.70 4.90 -22.32
CA ILE A 18 12.47 4.17 -21.97
C ILE A 18 12.74 3.11 -20.90
N ARG A 19 13.87 2.38 -20.98
CA ARG A 19 14.26 1.40 -19.95
C ARG A 19 14.49 2.05 -18.60
N ASN A 20 15.17 3.20 -18.57
CA ASN A 20 15.42 3.93 -17.32
C ASN A 20 14.12 4.46 -16.71
N ALA A 21 13.22 5.00 -17.53
CA ALA A 21 11.90 5.41 -17.08
C ALA A 21 11.09 4.24 -16.50
N LEU A 22 11.13 3.07 -17.16
CA LEU A 22 10.44 1.87 -16.69
C LEU A 22 10.98 1.37 -15.33
N VAL A 23 12.30 1.38 -15.14
CA VAL A 23 12.92 1.02 -13.85
C VAL A 23 12.54 2.02 -12.75
N GLY A 24 12.44 3.32 -13.09
CA GLY A 24 11.96 4.34 -12.16
C GLY A 24 10.51 4.08 -11.73
N LEU A 25 9.62 3.88 -12.70
CA LEU A 25 8.21 3.54 -12.46
C LEU A 25 8.05 2.24 -11.66
N GLN A 26 8.83 1.21 -11.93
CA GLN A 26 8.79 -0.05 -11.18
C GLN A 26 9.22 0.10 -9.72
N ARG A 27 10.07 1.08 -9.40
CA ARG A 27 10.46 1.38 -8.01
C ARG A 27 9.42 2.19 -7.24
N GLU A 28 8.51 2.85 -7.94
CA GLU A 28 7.40 3.61 -7.33
C GLU A 28 6.17 2.73 -7.06
N VAL A 29 6.10 1.55 -7.67
CA VAL A 29 5.01 0.58 -7.44
C VAL A 29 5.41 -0.33 -6.29
N VAL A 30 4.92 -0.01 -5.09
CA VAL A 30 4.92 -0.97 -3.98
C VAL A 30 4.01 -2.13 -4.40
N SER A 31 4.55 -3.34 -4.40
CA SER A 31 3.76 -4.52 -4.74
C SER A 31 2.77 -4.88 -3.63
N ASP A 32 1.66 -5.52 -3.99
CA ASP A 32 0.69 -6.04 -3.00
C ASP A 32 1.37 -6.97 -1.99
N ASP A 33 2.37 -7.76 -2.43
CA ASP A 33 3.17 -8.63 -1.57
C ASP A 33 4.02 -7.84 -0.57
N GLU A 34 4.61 -6.70 -0.97
CA GLU A 34 5.35 -5.81 -0.07
C GLU A 34 4.42 -5.12 0.93
N VAL A 35 3.23 -4.71 0.51
CA VAL A 35 2.20 -4.18 1.41
C VAL A 35 1.77 -5.26 2.40
N ALA A 36 1.50 -6.48 1.93
CA ALA A 36 1.11 -7.60 2.76
C ALA A 36 2.21 -7.97 3.77
N ALA A 37 3.48 -7.98 3.35
CA ALA A 37 4.61 -8.24 4.24
C ALA A 37 4.78 -7.15 5.31
N ALA A 38 4.60 -5.87 4.93
CA ALA A 38 4.65 -4.77 5.87
C ALA A 38 3.50 -4.81 6.89
N LEU A 39 2.29 -5.18 6.44
CA LEU A 39 1.14 -5.40 7.32
C LEU A 39 1.34 -6.62 8.23
N ALA A 40 1.89 -7.73 7.71
CA ALA A 40 2.19 -8.91 8.51
C ALA A 40 3.25 -8.64 9.60
N ALA A 41 4.20 -7.73 9.35
CA ALA A 41 5.13 -7.28 10.39
C ALA A 41 4.43 -6.54 11.55
N PHE A 42 3.23 -6.00 11.31
CA PHE A 42 2.40 -5.37 12.34
C PHE A 42 1.63 -6.40 13.19
N ASP A 43 1.43 -7.63 12.72
CA ASP A 43 0.72 -8.69 13.48
C ASP A 43 1.39 -8.97 14.83
N GLY A 44 2.72 -8.96 14.87
CA GLY A 44 3.46 -9.16 16.13
C GLY A 44 3.25 -8.02 17.15
N VAL A 45 3.02 -6.79 16.68
CA VAL A 45 2.66 -5.66 17.55
C VAL A 45 1.23 -5.85 18.04
N TRP A 46 0.32 -6.22 17.14
CA TRP A 46 -1.08 -6.49 17.44
C TRP A 46 -1.26 -7.57 18.51
N ASP A 47 -0.53 -8.69 18.39
CA ASP A 47 -0.59 -9.81 19.33
C ASP A 47 0.00 -9.47 20.71
N ALA A 48 0.91 -8.49 20.78
CA ALA A 48 1.48 -8.01 22.03
C ALA A 48 0.57 -7.03 22.79
N LEU A 49 -0.45 -6.46 22.12
CA LEU A 49 -1.41 -5.56 22.75
C LEU A 49 -2.37 -6.34 23.65
N LYS A 50 -2.70 -5.77 24.81
CA LYS A 50 -3.75 -6.30 25.67
C LYS A 50 -5.11 -6.14 24.99
N PRO A 51 -6.12 -6.95 25.34
CA PRO A 51 -7.46 -6.86 24.73
C PRO A 51 -8.07 -5.46 24.72
N ARG A 52 -7.86 -4.67 25.78
CA ARG A 52 -8.31 -3.26 25.85
C ARG A 52 -7.60 -2.33 24.88
N GLU A 53 -6.35 -2.61 24.57
CA GLU A 53 -5.54 -1.82 23.65
C GLU A 53 -5.92 -2.17 22.20
N GLN A 54 -6.15 -3.46 21.91
CA GLN A 54 -6.72 -3.91 20.64
C GLN A 54 -8.10 -3.28 20.39
N GLU A 55 -8.98 -3.28 21.39
CA GLU A 55 -10.30 -2.63 21.32
C GLU A 55 -10.18 -1.14 20.99
N ARG A 56 -9.23 -0.43 21.61
CA ARG A 56 -9.01 1.00 21.33
C ARG A 56 -8.55 1.23 19.89
N VAL A 57 -7.63 0.41 19.38
CA VAL A 57 -7.18 0.50 17.98
C VAL A 57 -8.34 0.25 17.02
N LEU A 58 -9.19 -0.76 17.27
CA LEU A 58 -10.37 -1.00 16.44
C LEU A 58 -11.35 0.17 16.45
N ASN A 59 -11.60 0.79 17.61
CA ASN A 59 -12.47 1.96 17.72
C ASN A 59 -11.94 3.20 16.97
N LEU A 60 -10.62 3.30 16.76
CA LEU A 60 -10.02 4.38 15.95
C LEU A 60 -10.11 4.09 14.45
N LEU A 61 -10.09 2.80 14.08
CA LEU A 61 -10.06 2.36 12.69
C LEU A 61 -11.44 2.07 12.12
N ILE A 62 -12.45 1.77 12.95
CA ILE A 62 -13.76 1.32 12.50
C ILE A 62 -14.81 2.35 12.90
N GLU A 63 -15.48 2.91 11.90
CA GLU A 63 -16.60 3.84 12.07
C GLU A 63 -17.91 3.09 12.35
N SER A 64 -18.15 2.00 11.61
CA SER A 64 -19.31 1.12 11.84
C SER A 64 -19.11 -0.25 11.20
N VAL A 65 -19.75 -1.26 11.79
CA VAL A 65 -19.87 -2.60 11.22
C VAL A 65 -21.35 -2.85 10.93
N GLY A 66 -21.70 -2.99 9.66
CA GLY A 66 -23.03 -3.41 9.22
C GLY A 66 -23.04 -4.93 9.03
N PHE A 67 -24.04 -5.59 9.60
CA PHE A 67 -24.28 -7.01 9.38
C PHE A 67 -25.67 -7.21 8.80
N ASP A 68 -25.75 -7.79 7.61
CA ASP A 68 -27.00 -8.28 7.04
C ASP A 68 -27.09 -9.80 7.26
N GLY A 69 -27.83 -10.19 8.30
CA GLY A 69 -27.99 -11.60 8.69
C GLY A 69 -28.79 -12.44 7.69
N ALA A 70 -29.49 -11.84 6.73
CA ALA A 70 -30.21 -12.57 5.69
C ALA A 70 -29.31 -12.89 4.48
N ALA A 71 -28.40 -11.97 4.14
CA ALA A 71 -27.44 -12.15 3.05
C ALA A 71 -26.12 -12.83 3.50
N GLY A 72 -25.81 -12.78 4.81
CA GLY A 72 -24.49 -13.19 5.33
C GLY A 72 -23.39 -12.17 5.09
N ASP A 73 -23.75 -10.96 4.62
CA ASP A 73 -22.81 -9.92 4.24
C ASP A 73 -22.41 -9.05 5.44
N GLN A 74 -21.13 -8.70 5.47
CA GLN A 74 -20.53 -7.82 6.46
C GLN A 74 -19.91 -6.62 5.75
N ALA A 75 -20.28 -5.42 6.16
CA ALA A 75 -19.72 -4.17 5.64
C ALA A 75 -19.01 -3.43 6.78
N ILE A 76 -17.71 -3.17 6.62
CA ILE A 76 -16.93 -2.38 7.57
C ILE A 76 -16.69 -1.01 6.96
N LYS A 77 -17.10 0.06 7.67
CA LYS A 77 -16.76 1.43 7.31
C LYS A 77 -15.55 1.89 8.11
N PHE A 78 -14.56 2.42 7.42
CA PHE A 78 -13.36 3.00 8.03
C PHE A 78 -13.44 4.53 7.99
N PRO A 79 -13.09 5.25 9.08
CA PRO A 79 -13.03 6.70 9.06
C PRO A 79 -11.96 7.17 8.05
N PRO A 80 -12.21 8.23 7.26
CA PRO A 80 -11.25 8.73 6.28
C PRO A 80 -9.87 9.09 6.87
N ALA A 81 -9.84 9.43 8.16
CA ALA A 81 -8.63 9.78 8.89
C ALA A 81 -8.12 8.66 9.83
N GLY A 82 -8.80 7.52 9.93
CA GLY A 82 -8.52 6.50 10.97
C GLY A 82 -7.07 6.00 10.96
N ILE A 83 -6.52 5.72 9.78
CA ILE A 83 -5.11 5.30 9.62
C ILE A 83 -4.15 6.42 10.08
N LYS A 84 -4.47 7.68 9.77
CA LYS A 84 -3.65 8.83 10.17
C LYS A 84 -3.69 9.05 11.68
N THR A 85 -4.86 8.96 12.29
CA THR A 85 -5.03 9.07 13.75
C THR A 85 -4.29 7.96 14.49
N LEU A 86 -4.34 6.72 13.97
CA LEU A 86 -3.55 5.61 14.52
C LEU A 86 -2.04 5.90 14.48
N ALA A 87 -1.53 6.37 13.35
CA ALA A 87 -0.11 6.70 13.18
C ALA A 87 0.36 7.82 14.13
N GLU A 88 -0.49 8.81 14.42
CA GLU A 88 -0.19 9.88 15.37
C GLU A 88 -0.18 9.41 16.83
N GLU A 89 -1.03 8.44 17.22
CA GLU A 89 -1.00 7.85 18.56
C GLU A 89 0.20 6.90 18.76
N ALA A 90 0.59 6.15 17.73
CA ALA A 90 1.73 5.22 17.79
C ALA A 90 3.10 5.91 17.89
N ALA A 91 3.18 7.19 17.49
CA ALA A 91 4.41 7.99 17.56
C ALA A 91 4.61 8.74 18.89
N ARG A 92 3.68 8.59 19.84
CA ARG A 92 3.77 9.15 21.21
C ARG A 92 4.35 8.16 22.19
#